data_AF-A0A6G1RC28-F1
#
_entry.id   AF-A0A6G1RC28-F1
#
_cell.length_a   1.000
_cell.length_b   1.000
_cell.length_c   1.000
_cell.angle_alpha   90.00
_cell.angle_beta   90.00
_cell.angle_gamma   90.00
#
_symmetry.space_group_name_H-M   'P 1'
#
loop_
_entity.id
_entity.type
_entity.pdbx_description
1 polymer ?
#
loop_
_entity_poly.entity_id
_entity_poly.type
_entity_poly.pdbx_seq_one_letter_code
_entity_poly.pdbx_strand_id
1 'polypeptide(L)'
;GARRRLRPPHRLPRRNVFGGRTRAGGSGEFERGHTSGVVPPLACVASLMAASVDFKTYVDQACRAADEFVNIYYETMDKRRRALTRLYLDKATLVWNGNAVSGQEELNKFFEMLPSSEFQVNVLDCQPVHEQATQGQTTVLVVTSGT
;
A
#
# COMPACT_ATOMS: atom_id res chain seq x y z
N GLY A 1 39.25 4.18 -5.21
CA GLY A 1 38.77 3.07 -4.38
C GLY A 1 38.14 3.62 -3.12
N ALA A 2 36.87 3.27 -2.85
CA ALA A 2 36.23 3.27 -1.53
C ALA A 2 34.76 2.84 -1.70
N ARG A 3 34.52 1.55 -1.99
CA ARG A 3 33.16 0.96 -1.93
C ARG A 3 32.80 0.81 -0.44
N ARG A 4 32.06 1.75 0.13
CA ARG A 4 31.49 1.59 1.47
C ARG A 4 30.31 0.64 1.39
N ARG A 5 30.58 -0.66 1.60
CA ARG A 5 29.58 -1.68 1.90
C ARG A 5 28.93 -1.33 3.24
N LEU A 6 27.68 -0.89 3.22
CA LEU A 6 26.87 -0.78 4.42
C LEU A 6 26.31 -2.19 4.75
N ARG A 7 26.62 -2.67 5.96
CA ARG A 7 26.08 -3.93 6.52
C ARG A 7 24.57 -3.79 6.82
N PRO A 8 23.81 -4.90 6.81
CA PRO A 8 22.38 -4.84 7.10
C PRO A 8 22.11 -4.79 8.60
N PRO A 9 21.11 -4.05 9.10
CA PRO A 9 20.67 -4.21 10.47
C PRO A 9 19.56 -5.27 10.57
N HIS A 10 19.82 -6.17 11.51
CA HIS A 10 18.93 -7.05 12.24
C HIS A 10 17.40 -6.85 12.09
N ARG A 11 16.77 -7.95 11.67
CA ARG A 11 15.39 -8.38 11.94
C ARG A 11 15.01 -8.13 13.41
N LEU A 12 13.83 -7.56 13.67
CA LEU A 12 12.88 -7.79 14.79
C LEU A 12 11.84 -6.63 14.84
N PRO A 13 10.70 -6.75 15.57
CA PRO A 13 9.47 -7.46 15.19
C PRO A 13 8.29 -6.49 14.94
N ARG A 14 7.30 -6.94 14.15
CA ARG A 14 6.02 -6.23 13.98
C ARG A 14 5.25 -6.20 15.31
N ARG A 15 5.18 -5.04 15.96
CA ARG A 15 4.23 -4.74 17.03
C ARG A 15 2.95 -4.19 16.40
N ASN A 16 1.92 -5.03 16.31
CA ASN A 16 0.54 -4.56 16.18
C ASN A 16 0.12 -3.96 17.53
N VAL A 17 -0.11 -2.66 17.53
CA VAL A 17 -0.86 -1.97 18.58
C VAL A 17 -1.87 -1.09 17.87
N PHE A 18 -3.15 -1.44 17.93
CA PHE A 18 -4.18 -0.50 18.34
C PHE A 18 -5.42 -1.30 18.75
N GLY A 19 -5.67 -1.31 20.06
CA GLY A 19 -6.88 -1.85 20.66
C GLY A 19 -7.93 -0.75 20.84
N GLY A 20 -9.18 -1.22 20.99
CA GLY A 20 -10.25 -0.47 21.64
C GLY A 20 -11.57 -0.49 20.87
N ARG A 21 -12.54 -1.28 21.35
CA ARG A 21 -13.87 -0.76 21.77
C ARG A 21 -14.77 -1.84 22.39
N THR A 22 -15.09 -1.59 23.66
CA THR A 22 -16.39 -1.61 24.35
C THR A 22 -17.64 -2.24 23.70
N ARG A 23 -18.16 -3.27 24.38
CA ARG A 23 -19.54 -3.55 24.88
C ARG A 23 -20.78 -3.03 24.11
N ALA A 24 -21.59 -3.98 23.62
CA ALA A 24 -23.06 -4.01 23.62
C ALA A 24 -23.45 -5.51 23.49
N GLY A 25 -24.32 -6.14 24.26
CA GLY A 25 -25.61 -5.69 24.76
C GLY A 25 -26.69 -6.07 23.73
N GLY A 26 -27.10 -7.34 23.67
CA GLY A 26 -28.12 -7.81 22.72
C GLY A 26 -28.60 -9.23 23.04
N SER A 27 -29.73 -9.30 23.74
CA SER A 27 -30.54 -10.49 24.02
C SER A 27 -31.09 -11.11 22.73
N GLY A 28 -31.05 -12.44 22.63
CA GLY A 28 -31.74 -13.20 21.59
C GLY A 28 -31.72 -14.69 21.93
N GLU A 29 -32.90 -15.19 22.31
CA GLU A 29 -33.20 -16.59 22.64
C GLU A 29 -32.69 -17.59 21.58
N PHE A 30 -32.13 -18.69 22.07
CA PHE A 30 -31.68 -19.84 21.29
C PHE A 30 -32.73 -20.95 21.42
N GLU A 31 -33.52 -21.17 20.37
CA GLU A 31 -34.38 -22.34 20.21
C GLU A 31 -33.85 -23.21 19.05
N ARG A 32 -33.84 -24.52 19.29
CA ARG A 32 -33.19 -25.55 18.48
C ARG A 32 -34.03 -25.91 17.24
N GLY A 33 -33.36 -26.18 16.11
CA GLY A 33 -34.03 -26.77 14.94
C GLY A 33 -33.08 -27.32 13.88
N HIS A 34 -32.89 -28.64 13.94
CA HIS A 34 -32.57 -29.63 12.90
C HIS A 34 -32.07 -29.21 11.49
N THR A 35 -31.09 -29.99 11.05
CA THR A 35 -30.45 -30.09 9.73
C THR A 35 -31.43 -30.10 8.54
N SER A 36 -31.26 -29.17 7.60
CA SER A 36 -31.61 -29.37 6.19
C SER A 36 -30.75 -28.46 5.32
N GLY A 37 -30.20 -28.99 4.23
CA GLY A 37 -29.20 -28.33 3.38
C GLY A 37 -29.73 -27.02 2.79
N VAL A 38 -29.18 -25.90 3.26
CA VAL A 38 -29.44 -24.58 2.70
C VAL A 38 -28.50 -24.38 1.52
N VAL A 39 -28.97 -24.64 0.30
CA VAL A 39 -28.35 -24.04 -0.87
C VAL A 39 -28.63 -22.53 -0.76
N PRO A 40 -27.60 -21.65 -0.73
CA PRO A 40 -27.82 -20.22 -0.63
C PRO A 40 -28.62 -19.73 -1.84
N PRO A 41 -29.49 -18.71 -1.69
CA PRO A 41 -30.29 -18.19 -2.80
C PRO A 41 -29.38 -17.70 -3.93
N LEU A 42 -29.82 -17.85 -5.19
CA LEU A 42 -29.09 -17.43 -6.39
C LEU A 42 -28.59 -15.97 -6.33
N ALA A 43 -29.28 -15.10 -5.60
CA ALA A 43 -28.84 -13.72 -5.35
C ALA A 43 -27.59 -13.61 -4.46
N CYS A 44 -27.43 -14.52 -3.49
CA CYS A 44 -26.28 -14.56 -2.59
C CYS A 44 -25.03 -15.10 -3.30
N VAL A 45 -25.17 -16.13 -4.15
CA VAL A 45 -24.08 -16.57 -5.04
C VAL A 45 -23.78 -15.54 -6.13
N ALA A 46 -24.77 -14.83 -6.67
CA ALA A 46 -24.53 -13.73 -7.61
C ALA A 46 -23.78 -12.55 -6.95
N SER A 47 -24.12 -12.20 -5.70
CA SER A 47 -23.42 -11.15 -4.93
C SER A 47 -21.99 -11.54 -4.57
N LEU A 48 -21.74 -12.81 -4.22
CA LEU A 48 -20.40 -13.34 -3.97
C LEU A 48 -19.55 -13.40 -5.26
N MET A 49 -20.16 -13.80 -6.38
CA MET A 49 -19.50 -13.84 -7.69
C MET A 49 -19.21 -12.42 -8.20
N ALA A 50 -20.14 -11.47 -8.07
CA ALA A 50 -19.91 -10.06 -8.40
C ALA A 50 -18.74 -9.47 -7.59
N ALA A 51 -18.74 -9.65 -6.26
CA ALA A 51 -17.65 -9.21 -5.40
C ALA A 51 -16.29 -9.84 -5.76
N SER A 52 -16.27 -11.08 -6.23
CA SER A 52 -15.03 -11.75 -6.67
C SER A 52 -14.48 -11.24 -7.99
N VAL A 53 -15.37 -10.84 -8.92
CA VAL A 53 -14.98 -10.24 -10.21
C VAL A 53 -14.47 -8.82 -9.99
N ASP A 54 -15.09 -8.07 -9.09
CA ASP A 54 -14.65 -6.73 -8.70
C ASP A 54 -13.28 -6.78 -8.00
N PHE A 55 -13.09 -7.70 -7.05
CA PHE A 55 -11.83 -7.84 -6.33
C PHE A 55 -10.65 -8.20 -7.25
N LYS A 56 -10.83 -9.18 -8.14
CA LYS A 56 -9.79 -9.53 -9.12
C LYS A 56 -9.44 -8.35 -10.02
N THR A 57 -10.42 -7.53 -10.39
CA THR A 57 -10.21 -6.34 -11.22
C THR A 57 -9.39 -5.29 -10.47
N TYR A 58 -9.67 -5.04 -9.18
CA TYR A 58 -8.85 -4.15 -8.36
C TYR A 58 -7.41 -4.63 -8.21
N VAL A 59 -7.20 -5.94 -8.04
CA VAL A 59 -5.86 -6.53 -7.97
C VAL A 59 -5.13 -6.37 -9.31
N ASP A 60 -5.76 -6.70 -10.43
CA ASP A 60 -5.14 -6.59 -11.76
C ASP A 60 -4.81 -5.12 -12.10
N GLN A 61 -5.69 -4.17 -11.73
CA GLN A 61 -5.43 -2.74 -11.86
C GLN A 61 -4.29 -2.26 -10.97
N ALA A 62 -4.24 -2.73 -9.72
CA ALA A 62 -3.17 -2.41 -8.78
C ALA A 62 -1.80 -2.87 -9.30
N CYS A 63 -1.72 -4.09 -9.83
CA CYS A 63 -0.48 -4.61 -10.44
C CYS A 63 0.00 -3.74 -11.60
N ARG A 64 -0.89 -3.44 -12.56
CA ARG A 64 -0.54 -2.62 -13.73
C ARG A 64 -0.10 -1.21 -13.33
N ALA A 65 -0.85 -0.58 -12.41
CA ALA A 65 -0.54 0.75 -11.92
C ALA A 65 0.79 0.78 -11.15
N ALA A 66 1.08 -0.26 -10.35
CA ALA A 66 2.31 -0.35 -9.58
C ALA A 66 3.55 -0.51 -10.50
N ASP A 67 3.49 -1.40 -11.49
CA ASP A 67 4.59 -1.60 -12.44
C ASP A 67 4.92 -0.32 -13.22
N GLU A 68 3.89 0.35 -13.73
CA GLU A 68 4.06 1.61 -14.46
C GLU A 68 4.58 2.73 -13.55
N PHE A 69 4.02 2.85 -12.34
CA PHE A 69 4.43 3.85 -11.36
C PHE A 69 5.89 3.70 -10.95
N VAL A 70 6.34 2.47 -10.66
CA VAL A 70 7.72 2.21 -10.23
C VAL A 70 8.70 2.58 -11.33
N ASN A 71 8.40 2.24 -12.58
CA ASN A 71 9.24 2.62 -13.71
C ASN A 71 9.34 4.15 -13.85
N ILE A 72 8.20 4.85 -13.82
CA ILE A 72 8.16 6.32 -13.89
C ILE A 72 8.89 6.96 -12.72
N TYR A 73 8.69 6.45 -11.51
CA TYR A 73 9.24 7.02 -10.28
C TYR A 73 10.77 6.96 -10.28
N TYR A 74 11.35 5.77 -10.48
CA TYR A 74 12.81 5.62 -10.47
C TYR A 74 13.47 6.26 -11.71
N GLU A 75 12.84 6.19 -12.89
CA GLU A 75 13.35 6.89 -14.07
C GLU A 75 13.39 8.42 -13.85
N THR A 76 12.35 8.97 -13.22
CA THR A 76 12.28 10.41 -12.91
C THR A 76 13.27 10.79 -11.81
N MET A 77 13.50 9.92 -10.83
CA MET A 77 14.48 10.14 -9.76
C MET A 77 15.92 10.25 -10.27
N ASP A 78 16.25 9.47 -11.29
CA ASP A 78 17.59 9.45 -11.86
C ASP A 78 17.77 10.53 -12.93
N LYS A 79 16.82 10.68 -13.85
CA LYS A 79 16.96 11.58 -15.02
C LYS A 79 16.36 12.97 -14.81
N ARG A 80 15.30 13.11 -14.01
CA ARG A 80 14.42 14.31 -13.97
C ARG A 80 13.99 14.70 -12.55
N ARG A 81 14.95 14.91 -11.65
CA ARG A 81 14.70 15.19 -10.22
C ARG A 81 13.74 16.34 -9.93
N ARG A 82 13.82 17.43 -10.67
CA ARG A 82 12.92 18.60 -10.50
C ARG A 82 11.45 18.26 -10.76
N ALA A 83 11.18 17.22 -11.56
CA ALA A 83 9.82 16.79 -11.86
C ALA A 83 9.29 15.75 -10.85
N LEU A 84 10.16 15.13 -10.05
CA LEU A 84 9.79 14.06 -9.12
C LEU A 84 8.78 14.53 -8.06
N THR A 85 8.89 15.76 -7.60
CA THR A 85 7.97 16.36 -6.61
C THR A 85 6.52 16.43 -7.08
N ARG A 86 6.27 16.39 -8.39
CA ARG A 86 4.92 16.33 -8.97
C ARG A 86 4.26 14.96 -8.82
N LEU A 87 5.05 13.91 -8.55
CA LEU A 87 4.53 12.56 -8.28
C LEU A 87 4.00 12.44 -6.84
N TYR A 88 4.33 13.41 -5.98
CA TYR A 88 3.84 13.47 -4.61
C TYR A 88 2.61 14.36 -4.50
N LEU A 89 1.67 13.96 -3.64
CA LEU A 89 0.55 14.80 -3.22
C LEU A 89 1.06 16.01 -2.41
N ASP A 90 0.32 17.11 -2.43
CA ASP A 90 0.69 18.35 -1.73
C ASP A 90 0.96 18.16 -0.23
N LYS A 91 0.22 17.24 0.40
CA LYS A 91 0.32 16.88 1.82
C LYS A 91 1.07 15.56 2.05
N ALA A 92 1.85 15.08 1.08
CA ALA A 92 2.60 13.84 1.24
C ALA A 92 3.73 13.97 2.27
N THR A 93 4.03 12.85 2.92
CA THR A 93 5.13 12.71 3.88
C THR A 93 6.07 11.61 3.40
N LEU A 94 7.35 11.95 3.24
CA LEU A 94 8.44 11.01 2.98
C LEU A 94 9.19 10.74 4.28
N VAL A 95 9.49 9.47 4.56
CA VAL A 95 10.37 9.09 5.66
C VAL A 95 11.62 8.44 5.10
N TRP A 96 12.77 9.12 5.20
CA TRP A 96 14.06 8.66 4.68
C TRP A 96 15.05 8.37 5.81
N ASN A 97 15.38 7.10 6.02
CA ASN A 97 16.29 6.64 7.10
C ASN A 97 15.92 7.19 8.49
N GLY A 98 14.62 7.33 8.78
CA GLY A 98 14.11 7.88 10.04
C GLY A 98 13.85 9.40 10.03
N ASN A 99 14.22 10.11 8.96
CA ASN A 99 13.94 11.54 8.83
C ASN A 99 12.62 11.76 8.08
N ALA A 100 11.65 12.40 8.72
CA ALA A 100 10.38 12.74 8.09
C ALA A 100 10.46 14.11 7.39
N VAL A 101 10.09 14.14 6.12
CA VAL A 101 9.99 15.35 5.29
C VAL A 101 8.55 15.43 4.81
N SER A 102 7.86 16.53 5.12
CA SER A 102 6.45 16.70 4.79
C SER A 102 6.25 17.98 3.99
N GLY A 103 5.41 17.91 2.97
CA GLY A 103 5.11 19.04 2.11
C GLY A 103 5.99 19.10 0.86
N GLN A 104 5.39 19.55 -0.23
CA GLN A 104 6.01 19.51 -1.56
C GLN A 104 7.29 20.36 -1.67
N GLU A 105 7.34 21.51 -1.01
CA GLU A 105 8.51 22.40 -1.03
C GLU A 105 9.73 21.78 -0.34
N GLU A 106 9.50 21.17 0.83
CA GLU A 106 10.55 20.49 1.60
C GLU A 106 11.01 19.21 0.90
N LEU A 107 10.09 18.47 0.26
CA LEU A 107 10.45 17.36 -0.62
C LEU A 107 11.36 17.82 -1.77
N ASN A 108 11.04 18.95 -2.40
CA ASN A 108 11.86 19.47 -3.50
C ASN A 108 13.29 19.77 -3.05
N LYS A 109 13.43 20.53 -1.96
CA LYS A 109 14.74 20.83 -1.36
C LYS A 109 15.48 19.54 -1.00
N PHE A 110 14.78 18.56 -0.43
CA PHE A 110 15.36 17.27 -0.07
C PHE A 110 15.92 16.53 -1.30
N PHE A 111 15.15 16.42 -2.38
CA PHE A 111 15.59 15.73 -3.60
C PHE A 111 16.72 16.46 -4.33
N GLU A 112 16.78 17.79 -4.27
CA GLU A 112 17.90 18.58 -4.81
C GLU A 112 19.20 18.39 -4.03
N MET A 113 19.12 18.17 -2.71
CA MET A 113 20.29 17.92 -1.86
C MET A 113 20.86 16.50 -2.02
N LEU A 114 20.11 15.55 -2.60
CA LEU A 114 20.57 14.18 -2.76
C LEU A 114 21.60 14.06 -3.90
N PRO A 115 22.68 13.29 -3.70
CA PRO A 115 23.66 13.02 -4.76
C PRO A 115 23.03 12.22 -5.90
N SER A 116 23.62 12.28 -7.10
CA SER A 116 23.23 11.40 -8.22
C SER A 116 23.18 9.94 -7.76
N SER A 117 22.07 9.27 -8.06
CA SER A 117 21.80 7.89 -7.67
C SER A 117 21.42 7.12 -8.94
N GLU A 118 21.58 5.81 -8.89
CA GLU A 118 21.13 4.87 -9.91
C GLU A 118 20.40 3.77 -9.16
N PHE A 119 19.14 3.50 -9.53
CA PHE A 119 18.32 2.50 -8.84
C PHE A 119 18.06 1.30 -9.75
N GLN A 120 18.23 0.10 -9.19
CA GLN A 120 17.83 -1.15 -9.84
C GLN A 120 16.80 -1.85 -8.95
N VAL A 121 15.56 -1.94 -9.43
CA VAL A 121 14.48 -2.63 -8.73
C VAL A 121 14.53 -4.12 -9.06
N ASN A 122 14.58 -4.97 -8.03
CA ASN A 122 14.63 -6.42 -8.18
C ASN A 122 13.30 -7.10 -7.84
N VAL A 123 12.58 -6.54 -6.86
CA VAL A 123 11.32 -7.10 -6.37
C VAL A 123 10.31 -5.97 -6.25
N LEU A 124 9.10 -6.26 -6.70
CA LEU A 124 7.92 -5.40 -6.58
C LEU A 124 6.78 -6.23 -6.03
N ASP A 125 6.10 -5.71 -5.01
CA ASP A 125 4.84 -6.23 -4.48
C ASP A 125 3.83 -5.09 -4.43
N CYS A 126 2.56 -5.39 -4.69
CA CYS A 126 1.49 -4.40 -4.63
C CYS A 126 0.20 -4.99 -4.07
N GLN A 127 -0.48 -4.21 -3.23
CA GLN A 127 -1.70 -4.64 -2.56
C GLN A 127 -2.76 -3.53 -2.62
N PRO A 128 -4.00 -3.84 -3.06
CA PRO A 128 -5.09 -2.87 -2.98
C PRO A 128 -5.40 -2.58 -1.52
N VAL A 129 -5.54 -1.29 -1.18
CA VAL A 129 -5.86 -0.87 0.19
C VAL A 129 -7.37 -0.88 0.38
N HIS A 130 -7.82 -1.32 1.56
CA HIS A 130 -9.23 -1.39 1.88
C HIS A 130 -9.87 0.01 2.02
N GLU A 131 -11.08 0.18 1.48
CA GLU A 131 -11.77 1.48 1.38
C GLU A 131 -11.97 2.20 2.72
N GLN A 132 -12.10 1.46 3.82
CA GLN A 132 -12.24 2.05 5.16
C GLN A 132 -11.01 2.88 5.58
N ALA A 133 -9.83 2.53 5.09
CA ALA A 133 -8.59 3.26 5.39
C ALA A 133 -8.44 4.52 4.53
N THR A 134 -9.14 4.59 3.39
CA THR A 134 -8.89 5.59 2.34
C THR A 134 -10.10 6.49 2.08
N GLN A 135 -11.14 6.39 2.92
CA GLN A 135 -12.36 7.17 2.81
C GLN A 135 -13.03 7.03 1.43
N GLY A 136 -12.94 5.84 0.83
CA GLY A 136 -13.50 5.53 -0.50
C GLY A 136 -12.60 5.88 -1.70
N GLN A 137 -11.35 6.29 -1.47
CA GLN A 137 -10.39 6.50 -2.56
C GLN A 137 -9.71 5.19 -2.98
N THR A 138 -9.62 4.95 -4.29
CA THR A 138 -8.86 3.82 -4.83
C THR A 138 -7.37 4.08 -4.61
N THR A 139 -6.74 3.27 -3.77
CA THR A 139 -5.31 3.40 -3.46
C THR A 139 -4.64 2.04 -3.44
N VAL A 140 -3.36 2.06 -3.77
CA VAL A 140 -2.52 0.86 -3.88
C VAL A 140 -1.29 1.06 -3.01
N LEU A 141 -1.02 0.07 -2.15
CA LEU A 141 0.26 -0.03 -1.47
C LEU A 141 1.27 -0.66 -2.42
N VAL A 142 2.38 0.02 -2.67
CA VAL A 142 3.48 -0.50 -3.49
C VAL A 142 4.72 -0.65 -2.61
N VAL A 143 5.36 -1.81 -2.67
CA VAL A 143 6.58 -2.13 -1.95
C VAL A 143 7.63 -2.57 -2.97
N THR A 144 8.76 -1.88 -2.99
CA THR A 144 9.90 -2.18 -3.86
C THR A 144 11.13 -2.56 -3.06
N SER A 145 11.96 -3.42 -3.63
CA SER A 145 13.28 -3.76 -3.10
C SER A 145 14.28 -3.87 -4.23
N GLY A 146 15.50 -3.39 -3.99
CA GLY A 146 16.51 -3.22 -5.04
C GLY A 146 17.84 -2.71 -4.50
N THR A 147 18.73 -2.31 -5.41
CA THR A 147 20.06 -1.74 -5.13
C THR A 147 20.24 -0.36 -5.70
#